data_AF-A0AAV2M402-F1
#
_entry.id   AF-A0AAV2M402-F1
#
_cell.length_a   1.000
_cell.length_b   1.000
_cell.length_c   1.000
_cell.angle_alpha   90.00
_cell.angle_beta   90.00
_cell.angle_gamma   90.00
#
_symmetry.space_group_name_H-M   'P 1'
#
loop_
_entity.id
_entity.type
_entity.pdbx_description
1 polymer ?
#
loop_
_entity_poly.entity_id
_entity_poly.type
_entity_poly.pdbx_seq_one_letter_code
_entity_poly.pdbx_strand_id
1 'polypeptide(L)'
;MHSRGLLQSATCPRPGCGAPESVRHLLWECSTAVDQWATAGSLQFPYLPAGEVLTAQLMLYGVGLSPNSKKDFTRIWLTLAATKDAIWTSRNLLVGRHMQIPPVAVIRMAAAQSERLWLQAAGPRTQLHRSIASVPIRTKETDAALKVKAATA
;
A
#
# COMPACT_ATOMS: atom_id res chain seq x y z
N MET A 1 -2.03 -7.39 4.47
CA MET A 1 -0.60 -7.28 4.87
C MET A 1 -0.48 -7.87 6.27
N HIS A 2 0.21 -9.00 6.44
CA HIS A 2 0.48 -9.54 7.78
C HIS A 2 1.60 -8.72 8.42
N SER A 3 1.37 -8.27 9.65
CA SER A 3 2.28 -7.49 10.50
C SER A 3 3.47 -8.33 10.95
N ARG A 4 4.31 -8.80 10.01
CA ARG A 4 5.54 -9.53 10.33
C ARG A 4 6.52 -8.60 11.08
N GLY A 5 6.36 -8.48 12.39
CA GLY A 5 7.34 -7.89 13.29
C GLY A 5 7.35 -6.37 13.43
N LEU A 6 6.39 -5.61 12.89
CA LEU A 6 6.29 -4.16 13.19
C LEU A 6 5.96 -3.88 14.67
N LEU A 7 5.38 -4.88 15.35
CA LEU A 7 5.13 -4.87 16.79
C LEU A 7 6.28 -5.51 17.62
N GLN A 8 7.29 -6.11 16.98
CA GLN A 8 8.38 -6.78 17.70
C GLN A 8 9.57 -5.85 17.96
N SER A 9 9.81 -4.87 17.09
CA SER A 9 10.81 -3.84 17.29
C SER A 9 10.11 -2.52 17.59
N ALA A 10 10.23 -2.04 18.83
CA ALA A 10 9.75 -0.71 19.21
C ALA A 10 10.54 0.41 18.49
N THR A 11 11.73 0.09 18.01
CA THR A 11 12.67 1.01 17.36
C THR A 11 13.00 0.57 15.94
N CYS A 12 13.30 1.53 15.08
CA CYS A 12 13.65 1.29 13.69
C CYS A 12 14.89 0.39 13.60
N PRO A 13 14.82 -0.75 12.88
CA PRO A 13 15.92 -1.72 12.80
C PRO A 13 17.08 -1.26 11.91
N ARG A 14 16.93 -0.10 11.22
CA ARG A 14 17.97 0.44 10.35
C ARG A 14 19.14 0.95 11.21
N PRO A 15 20.40 0.57 10.87
CA PRO A 15 21.58 1.10 11.55
C PRO A 15 21.58 2.63 11.55
N GLY A 16 21.81 3.23 12.73
CA GLY A 16 21.89 4.68 12.89
C GLY A 16 20.55 5.43 12.94
N CYS A 17 19.40 4.75 12.83
CA CYS A 17 18.10 5.43 12.89
C CYS A 17 17.58 5.56 14.34
N GLY A 18 17.35 4.43 15.02
CA GLY A 18 16.95 4.41 16.44
C GLY A 18 15.57 5.01 16.80
N ALA A 19 14.88 5.66 15.86
CA ALA A 19 13.57 6.26 16.06
C ALA A 19 12.47 5.20 16.33
N PRO A 20 11.34 5.57 16.96
CA PRO A 20 10.21 4.65 17.12
C PRO A 20 9.73 4.09 15.78
N GLU A 21 9.61 2.77 15.68
CA GLU A 21 9.18 2.16 14.43
C GLU A 21 7.66 2.29 14.26
N SER A 22 7.25 2.87 13.14
CA SER A 22 5.86 2.93 12.70
C SER A 22 5.79 2.75 11.20
N VAL A 23 4.61 2.43 10.65
CA VAL A 23 4.41 2.37 9.19
C VAL A 23 4.74 3.72 8.54
N ARG A 24 4.37 4.82 9.20
CA ARG A 24 4.68 6.18 8.75
C ARG A 24 6.19 6.40 8.71
N HIS A 25 6.88 6.07 9.80
CA HIS A 25 8.33 6.19 9.88
C HIS A 25 9.02 5.35 8.81
N LEU A 26 8.71 4.05 8.74
CA LEU A 26 9.28 3.09 7.81
C LEU A 26 9.15 3.55 6.35
N LEU A 27 8.00 4.08 5.97
CA LEU A 27 7.72 4.40 4.57
C LEU A 27 8.12 5.83 4.18
N TRP A 28 8.23 6.77 5.12
CA TRP A 28 8.31 8.19 4.77
C TRP A 28 9.34 9.00 5.57
N GLU A 29 9.64 8.64 6.81
CA GLU A 29 10.44 9.50 7.71
C GLU A 29 11.81 8.93 8.02
N CYS A 30 12.00 7.62 7.90
CA CYS A 30 13.30 6.99 8.01
C CYS A 30 14.23 7.55 6.94
N SER A 31 15.45 7.95 7.30
CA SER A 31 16.43 8.49 6.35
C SER A 31 16.63 7.59 5.14
N THR A 32 16.72 6.27 5.35
CA THR A 32 16.81 5.30 4.24
C THR A 32 15.60 5.35 3.32
N ALA A 33 14.39 5.54 3.85
CA ALA A 33 13.19 5.67 3.03
C ALA A 33 13.16 6.99 2.26
N VAL A 34 13.58 8.09 2.89
CA VAL A 34 13.74 9.40 2.25
C VAL A 34 14.73 9.32 1.09
N ASP A 35 15.90 8.72 1.31
CA ASP A 35 16.91 8.50 0.27
C ASP A 35 16.38 7.62 -0.86
N GLN A 36 15.58 6.60 -0.52
CA GLN A 36 14.93 5.74 -1.50
C GLN A 36 13.91 6.51 -2.33
N TRP A 37 13.08 7.39 -1.75
CA TRP A 37 12.17 8.24 -2.52
C TRP A 37 12.90 9.27 -3.38
N ALA A 38 13.99 9.84 -2.87
CA ALA A 38 14.83 10.77 -3.63
C ALA A 38 15.51 10.07 -4.82
N THR A 39 16.07 8.87 -4.59
CA THR A 39 16.70 8.05 -5.64
C THR A 39 15.67 7.51 -6.62
N ALA A 40 14.51 7.08 -6.11
CA ALA A 40 13.39 6.58 -6.90
C ALA A 40 12.86 7.61 -7.88
N GLY A 41 12.77 8.88 -7.47
CA GLY A 41 11.92 9.96 -8.02
C GLY A 41 11.76 10.06 -9.55
N SER A 42 11.71 11.27 -10.09
CA SER A 42 11.43 11.44 -11.54
C SER A 42 12.41 10.71 -12.47
N LEU A 43 13.65 10.42 -12.02
CA LEU A 43 14.67 9.75 -12.82
C LEU A 43 14.36 8.28 -13.16
N GLN A 44 13.80 7.52 -12.21
CA GLN A 44 13.43 6.11 -12.43
C GLN A 44 11.91 5.93 -12.61
N PHE A 45 11.13 6.92 -12.18
CA PHE A 45 9.69 6.95 -12.34
C PHE A 45 9.25 8.26 -12.99
N PRO A 46 9.18 8.31 -14.34
CA PRO A 46 8.91 9.56 -15.08
C PRO A 46 7.52 10.16 -14.80
N TYR A 47 6.65 9.40 -14.14
CA TYR A 47 5.31 9.83 -13.74
C TYR A 47 5.27 10.50 -12.36
N LEU A 48 6.37 10.45 -11.58
CA LEU A 48 6.47 11.19 -10.33
C LEU A 48 6.90 12.64 -10.60
N PRO A 49 6.48 13.60 -9.75
CA PRO A 49 6.87 15.00 -9.89
C PRO A 49 8.39 15.17 -10.02
N ALA A 50 8.82 15.93 -11.01
CA ALA A 50 10.24 16.20 -11.25
C ALA A 50 10.80 17.12 -10.16
N GLY A 51 11.94 16.72 -9.58
CA GLY A 51 12.68 17.54 -8.62
C GLY A 51 12.16 17.54 -7.17
N GLU A 52 11.03 16.89 -6.87
CA GLU A 52 10.53 16.79 -5.50
C GLU A 52 10.77 15.40 -4.88
N VAL A 53 11.29 15.38 -3.66
CA VAL A 53 11.31 14.16 -2.85
C VAL A 53 9.88 13.86 -2.44
N LEU A 54 9.37 12.69 -2.81
CA LEU A 54 8.00 12.31 -2.50
C LEU A 54 7.80 12.19 -0.98
N THR A 55 6.97 13.06 -0.41
CA THR A 55 6.61 13.04 1.01
C THR A 55 5.26 12.37 1.24
N ALA A 56 4.98 12.00 2.50
CA ALA A 56 3.66 11.51 2.89
C ALA A 56 2.54 12.51 2.59
N GLN A 57 2.80 13.82 2.75
CA GLN A 57 1.83 14.87 2.44
C GLN A 57 1.56 14.95 0.93
N LEU A 58 2.60 14.91 0.10
CA LEU A 58 2.44 14.88 -1.36
C LEU A 58 1.65 13.65 -1.82
N MET A 59 1.84 12.50 -1.17
CA MET A 59 1.07 11.29 -1.50
C MET A 59 -0.41 11.39 -1.09
N LEU A 60 -0.70 12.00 0.08
CA LEU A 60 -2.07 12.11 0.61
C LEU A 60 -2.87 13.24 -0.04
N TYR A 61 -2.22 14.36 -0.34
CA TYR A 61 -2.89 15.60 -0.78
C TYR A 61 -2.58 15.97 -2.25
N GLY A 62 -1.59 15.35 -2.87
CA GLY A 62 -1.19 15.61 -4.26
C GLY A 62 -0.37 16.89 -4.45
N VAL A 63 0.12 17.10 -5.68
CA VAL A 63 0.90 18.28 -6.12
C VAL A 63 0.06 19.32 -6.89
N GLY A 64 -1.28 19.24 -6.80
CA GLY A 64 -2.20 20.16 -7.48
C GLY A 64 -3.25 19.46 -8.35
N LEU A 65 -4.12 20.26 -8.97
CA LEU A 65 -5.31 19.81 -9.71
C LEU A 65 -5.05 19.49 -11.20
N SER A 66 -3.79 19.34 -11.62
CA SER A 66 -3.53 19.02 -13.03
C SER A 66 -4.18 17.68 -13.39
N PRO A 67 -5.07 17.65 -14.40
CA PRO A 67 -5.78 16.43 -14.74
C PRO A 67 -4.80 15.42 -15.30
N ASN A 68 -4.48 14.39 -14.50
CA ASN A 68 -3.76 13.21 -14.97
C ASN A 68 -4.71 12.35 -15.83
N SER A 69 -4.18 11.77 -16.91
CA SER A 69 -4.95 10.75 -17.62
C SER A 69 -5.18 9.54 -16.70
N LYS A 70 -6.25 8.75 -16.93
CA LYS A 70 -6.49 7.51 -16.18
C LYS A 70 -5.29 6.55 -16.23
N LYS A 71 -4.58 6.55 -17.37
CA LYS A 71 -3.38 5.74 -17.60
C LYS A 71 -2.23 6.22 -16.70
N ASP A 72 -2.00 7.52 -16.65
CA ASP A 72 -0.92 8.11 -15.86
C ASP A 72 -1.22 7.97 -14.37
N PHE A 73 -2.46 8.21 -13.95
CA PHE A 73 -2.89 7.95 -12.57
C PHE A 73 -2.62 6.50 -12.14
N THR A 74 -2.93 5.54 -13.02
CA THR A 74 -2.67 4.12 -12.76
C THR A 74 -1.17 3.84 -12.65
N ARG A 75 -0.35 4.36 -13.59
CA ARG A 75 1.12 4.23 -13.55
C ARG A 75 1.72 4.83 -12.28
N ILE A 76 1.25 6.00 -11.86
CA ILE A 76 1.65 6.66 -10.60
C ILE A 76 1.31 5.75 -9.43
N TRP A 77 0.07 5.30 -9.31
CA TRP A 77 -0.38 4.50 -8.17
C TRP A 77 0.36 3.16 -8.06
N LEU A 78 0.57 2.46 -9.19
CA LEU A 78 1.33 1.21 -9.23
C LEU A 78 2.79 1.41 -8.82
N THR A 79 3.40 2.50 -9.27
CA THR A 79 4.77 2.87 -8.89
C THR A 79 4.90 3.13 -7.40
N LEU A 80 3.96 3.89 -6.83
CA LEU A 80 3.91 4.15 -5.38
C LEU A 80 3.73 2.87 -4.58
N ALA A 81 2.83 1.98 -5.02
CA ALA A 81 2.59 0.70 -4.38
C ALA A 81 3.83 -0.20 -4.43
N ALA A 82 4.47 -0.32 -5.60
CA ALA A 82 5.67 -1.13 -5.79
C ALA A 82 6.86 -0.62 -4.97
N THR A 83 7.03 0.70 -4.86
CA THR A 83 8.09 1.30 -4.04
C THR A 83 7.85 1.02 -2.56
N LYS A 84 6.63 1.25 -2.05
CA LYS A 84 6.27 0.92 -0.66
C LYS A 84 6.49 -0.57 -0.34
N ASP A 85 6.14 -1.45 -1.28
CA ASP A 85 6.35 -2.90 -1.14
C ASP A 85 7.85 -3.28 -1.11
N ALA A 86 8.67 -2.64 -1.94
CA ALA A 86 10.12 -2.85 -1.92
C ALA A 86 10.76 -2.36 -0.62
N ILE A 87 10.38 -1.18 -0.11
CA ILE A 87 10.83 -0.64 1.18
C ILE A 87 10.46 -1.62 2.32
N TRP A 88 9.20 -2.05 2.34
CA TRP A 88 8.68 -3.01 3.30
C TRP A 88 9.43 -4.34 3.24
N THR A 89 9.66 -4.87 2.04
CA THR A 89 10.39 -6.12 1.82
C THR A 89 11.84 -6.00 2.30
N SER A 90 12.51 -4.89 1.97
CA SER A 90 13.87 -4.61 2.46
C SER A 90 13.94 -4.62 3.99
N ARG A 91 12.98 -3.99 4.68
CA ARG A 91 12.89 -4.03 6.14
C ARG A 91 12.66 -5.44 6.68
N ASN A 92 11.78 -6.22 6.07
CA ASN A 92 11.52 -7.58 6.54
C ASN A 92 12.73 -8.52 6.35
N LEU A 93 13.52 -8.32 5.30
CA LEU A 93 14.78 -9.04 5.10
C LEU A 93 15.82 -8.64 6.15
N LEU A 94 15.86 -7.36 6.52
CA LEU A 94 16.72 -6.87 7.59
C LEU A 94 16.34 -7.48 8.95
N VAL A 95 15.06 -7.50 9.30
CA VAL A 95 14.60 -8.02 10.60
C VAL A 95 14.61 -9.55 10.65
N GLY A 96 14.06 -10.21 9.64
CA GLY A 96 13.84 -11.66 9.67
C GLY A 96 15.04 -12.48 9.20
N ARG A 97 16.01 -11.87 8.50
CA ARG A 97 17.17 -12.57 7.93
C ARG A 97 18.50 -11.83 8.13
N HIS A 98 18.51 -10.73 8.87
CA HIS A 98 19.71 -9.88 9.07
C HIS A 98 20.38 -9.45 7.77
N MET A 99 19.60 -9.34 6.68
CA MET A 99 20.12 -8.96 5.36
C MET A 99 19.84 -7.49 5.08
N GLN A 100 20.90 -6.69 4.96
CA GLN A 100 20.80 -5.31 4.53
C GLN A 100 20.81 -5.23 3.01
N ILE A 101 19.69 -4.83 2.42
CA ILE A 101 19.59 -4.63 0.98
C ILE A 101 20.09 -3.23 0.62
N PRO A 102 21.05 -3.10 -0.32
CA PRO A 102 21.52 -1.80 -0.80
C PRO A 102 20.36 -0.95 -1.37
N PRO A 103 20.34 0.38 -1.16
CA PRO A 103 19.27 1.24 -1.65
C PRO A 103 18.96 1.05 -3.14
N VAL A 104 19.99 0.99 -3.99
CA VAL A 104 19.85 0.76 -5.44
C VAL A 104 19.11 -0.54 -5.77
N ALA A 105 19.34 -1.61 -5.00
CA ALA A 105 18.64 -2.87 -5.21
C ALA A 105 17.16 -2.76 -4.83
N VAL A 106 16.82 -2.00 -3.79
CA VAL A 106 15.44 -1.72 -3.40
C VAL A 106 14.71 -0.96 -4.53
N ILE A 107 15.35 0.02 -5.15
CA ILE A 107 14.73 0.75 -6.26
C ILE A 107 14.56 -0.14 -7.50
N ARG A 108 15.55 -0.98 -7.83
CA ARG A 108 15.42 -1.96 -8.92
C ARG A 108 14.29 -2.96 -8.68
N MET A 109 14.11 -3.41 -7.43
CA MET A 109 12.96 -4.24 -7.04
C MET A 109 11.64 -3.51 -7.27
N ALA A 110 11.55 -2.24 -6.85
CA ALA A 110 10.37 -1.42 -7.06
C ALA A 110 10.05 -1.23 -8.55
N ALA A 111 11.06 -0.94 -9.38
CA ALA A 111 10.90 -0.77 -10.82
C ALA A 111 10.40 -2.06 -11.49
N ALA A 112 11.03 -3.21 -11.18
CA ALA A 112 10.63 -4.51 -11.71
C ALA A 112 9.18 -4.87 -11.29
N GLN A 113 8.82 -4.59 -10.05
CA GLN A 113 7.47 -4.85 -9.54
C GLN A 113 6.43 -3.91 -10.17
N SER A 114 6.76 -2.62 -10.35
CA SER A 114 5.89 -1.66 -11.02
C SER A 114 5.59 -2.08 -12.46
N GLU A 115 6.63 -2.48 -13.21
CA GLU A 115 6.46 -2.94 -14.60
C GLU A 115 5.64 -4.24 -14.67
N ARG A 116 5.89 -5.19 -13.76
CA ARG A 116 5.09 -6.41 -13.66
C ARG A 116 3.61 -6.11 -13.41
N LEU A 117 3.31 -5.23 -12.44
CA LEU A 117 1.95 -4.84 -12.11
C LEU A 117 1.27 -4.11 -13.28
N TRP A 118 2.03 -3.28 -14.00
CA TRP A 118 1.54 -2.60 -15.18
C TRP A 118 1.16 -3.59 -16.30
N LEU A 119 2.03 -4.55 -16.60
CA LEU A 119 1.75 -5.59 -17.61
C LEU A 119 0.52 -6.42 -17.23
N GLN A 120 0.32 -6.70 -15.94
CA GLN A 120 -0.87 -7.39 -15.45
C GLN A 120 -2.15 -6.52 -15.55
N ALA A 121 -2.04 -5.22 -15.30
CA ALA A 121 -3.15 -4.28 -15.42
C ALA A 121 -3.53 -3.99 -16.89
N ALA A 122 -2.56 -4.05 -17.80
CA ALA A 122 -2.75 -3.87 -19.24
C ALA A 122 -3.17 -5.16 -19.97
N GLY A 123 -2.99 -6.33 -19.34
CA GLY A 123 -3.45 -7.61 -19.87
C GLY A 123 -4.97 -7.71 -19.96
N PRO A 124 -5.51 -8.62 -20.78
CA PRO A 124 -6.94 -8.87 -20.85
C PRO A 124 -7.46 -9.20 -19.46
N ARG A 125 -8.39 -8.40 -18.98
CA ARG A 125 -9.07 -8.61 -17.71
C ARG A 125 -9.86 -9.90 -17.84
N THR A 126 -9.29 -11.04 -17.46
CA THR A 126 -10.07 -12.28 -17.31
C THR A 126 -11.17 -11.96 -16.32
N GLN A 127 -12.39 -11.87 -16.84
CA GLN A 127 -13.59 -11.61 -16.09
C GLN A 127 -13.74 -12.80 -15.14
N LEU A 128 -13.22 -12.67 -13.92
CA LEU A 128 -13.55 -13.60 -12.87
C LEU A 128 -15.04 -13.42 -12.62
N HIS A 129 -15.84 -14.32 -13.19
CA HIS A 129 -17.24 -14.48 -12.90
C HIS A 129 -17.38 -14.92 -11.44
N ARG A 130 -17.15 -13.98 -10.52
CA ARG A 130 -17.58 -14.12 -9.12
C ARG A 130 -19.08 -13.93 -9.13
N SER A 131 -19.80 -15.02 -9.34
CA SER A 131 -21.14 -15.14 -8.78
C SER A 131 -20.98 -15.04 -7.26
N ILE A 132 -21.18 -13.84 -6.72
CA ILE A 132 -21.38 -13.68 -5.29
C ILE A 132 -22.79 -14.18 -5.07
N ALA A 133 -22.93 -15.43 -4.64
CA ALA A 133 -24.20 -15.89 -4.08
C ALA A 133 -24.52 -14.98 -2.89
N SER A 134 -25.53 -14.14 -3.05
CA SER A 134 -26.09 -13.31 -1.99
C SER A 134 -26.62 -14.25 -0.91
N VAL A 135 -25.88 -14.36 0.20
CA VAL A 135 -26.40 -14.99 1.41
C VAL A 135 -27.39 -14.01 2.04
N PRO A 136 -28.68 -14.34 2.17
CA PRO A 136 -29.63 -13.44 2.82
C PRO A 136 -29.26 -13.30 4.30
N ILE A 137 -29.15 -12.05 4.74
CA ILE A 137 -28.94 -11.70 6.14
C ILE A 137 -30.21 -12.09 6.90
N ARG A 138 -30.14 -13.12 7.75
CA ARG A 138 -31.22 -13.51 8.65
C ARG A 138 -31.35 -12.43 9.73
N THR A 139 -32.27 -11.49 9.55
CA THR A 139 -32.70 -10.61 10.63
C THR A 139 -33.38 -11.47 11.70
N LYS A 140 -32.83 -11.46 12.92
CA LYS A 140 -33.59 -11.89 14.10
C LYS A 140 -34.67 -10.84 14.34
N GLU A 141 -35.82 -11.01 13.68
CA GLU A 141 -37.02 -10.34 14.14
C GLU A 141 -37.46 -10.97 15.46
N THR A 142 -37.73 -10.08 16.39
CA THR A 142 -38.08 -10.28 17.79
C THR A 142 -39.34 -11.12 17.95
N ASP A 143 -39.26 -12.17 18.77
CA ASP A 143 -40.37 -12.85 19.42
C ASP A 143 -41.19 -11.85 20.27
N ALA A 144 -42.11 -11.09 19.66
CA ALA A 144 -43.05 -10.23 20.39
C ALA A 144 -44.22 -9.71 19.55
N ALA A 145 -44.88 -10.54 18.72
CA ALA A 145 -46.10 -10.11 18.04
C ALA A 145 -47.08 -11.25 17.71
N LEU A 146 -47.29 -12.19 18.64
CA LEU A 146 -48.36 -13.18 18.51
C LEU A 146 -49.11 -13.40 19.84
N LYS A 147 -49.56 -12.31 20.47
CA LYS A 147 -50.52 -12.37 21.59
C LYS A 147 -51.48 -11.18 21.64
N VAL A 148 -52.06 -10.75 20.51
CA VAL A 148 -53.31 -9.96 20.52
C VAL A 148 -54.07 -10.25 19.22
N LYS A 149 -54.84 -11.34 19.18
CA LYS A 149 -56.00 -11.56 18.29
C LYS A 149 -56.67 -12.89 18.63
N ALA A 150 -57.17 -12.97 19.86
CA ALA A 150 -58.12 -13.99 20.30
C ALA A 150 -59.08 -13.34 21.30
N ALA A 151 -59.81 -12.33 20.83
CA ALA A 151 -60.93 -11.71 21.54
C ALA A 151 -61.75 -10.92 20.51
N THR A 152 -62.48 -11.62 19.64
CA THR A 152 -63.70 -11.14 18.95
C THR A 152 -64.19 -12.22 17.98
N ALA A 153 -65.07 -13.07 18.48
CA ALA A 153 -66.23 -13.68 17.81
C ALA A 153 -66.82 -14.70 18.78
#